data_AF-A0A0X3UUA7-F1
#
_entry.id   AF-A0A0X3UUA7-F1
#
_cell.length_a   1.000
_cell.length_b   1.000
_cell.length_c   1.000
_cell.angle_alpha   90.00
_cell.angle_beta   90.00
_cell.angle_gamma   90.00
#
_symmetry.space_group_name_H-M   'P 1'
#
loop_
_entity.id
_entity.type
_entity.pdbx_description
1 polymer ?
#
loop_
_entity_poly.entity_id
_entity_poly.type
_entity_poly.pdbx_seq_one_letter_code
_entity_poly.pdbx_strand_id
1 'polypeptide(L)'
;MINGILFRIRTGIPWRDLPTRFGKWQTCYDRHRRWSADGTWEQIFRTVQADAGTDGRIDWSMVSVDSTVCRAHQHAAGARKQAPQKPGKRTRPLSTAPTRHWAVRAAA
;
A
#
# COMPACT_ATOMS: atom_id res chain seq x y z
N MET A 1 -13.96 25.11 -8.02
CA MET A 1 -13.01 24.70 -6.95
C MET A 1 -13.49 23.50 -6.14
N ILE A 2 -14.48 23.60 -5.21
CA ILE A 2 -14.90 22.45 -4.37
C ILE A 2 -15.41 21.28 -5.23
N ASN A 3 -16.24 21.59 -6.23
CA ASN A 3 -16.70 20.58 -7.21
C ASN A 3 -15.54 19.85 -7.92
N GLY A 4 -14.40 20.52 -8.13
CA GLY A 4 -13.21 19.89 -8.69
C GLY A 4 -12.55 18.90 -7.74
N ILE A 5 -12.51 19.22 -6.45
CA ILE A 5 -12.02 18.31 -5.41
C ILE A 5 -12.92 17.09 -5.30
N LEU A 6 -14.24 17.29 -5.25
CA LEU A 6 -15.22 16.18 -5.20
C LEU A 6 -15.14 15.30 -6.44
N PHE A 7 -15.01 15.90 -7.63
CA PHE A 7 -14.81 15.17 -8.87
C PHE A 7 -13.55 14.31 -8.83
N ARG A 8 -12.42 14.86 -8.38
CA ARG A 8 -11.15 14.14 -8.26
C ARG A 8 -11.26 12.98 -7.27
N ILE A 9 -11.90 13.19 -6.11
CA ILE A 9 -12.08 12.13 -5.10
C ILE A 9 -12.95 11.00 -5.68
N ARG A 10 -14.05 11.34 -6.37
CA ARG A 10 -14.96 10.36 -6.97
C ARG A 10 -14.30 9.53 -8.08
N THR A 11 -13.44 10.15 -8.89
CA THR A 11 -12.89 9.53 -10.11
C THR A 11 -11.48 8.98 -9.94
N GLY A 12 -10.76 9.41 -8.90
CA GLY A 12 -9.38 9.00 -8.64
C GLY A 12 -8.34 9.60 -9.59
N ILE A 13 -8.71 10.52 -10.49
CA ILE A 13 -7.77 11.06 -11.48
C ILE A 13 -6.60 11.82 -10.83
N PRO A 14 -5.44 11.88 -11.51
CA PRO A 14 -4.36 12.76 -11.12
C PRO A 14 -4.83 14.22 -11.06
N TRP A 15 -4.29 15.02 -10.13
CA TRP A 15 -4.66 16.43 -9.99
C TRP A 15 -4.42 17.22 -11.29
N ARG A 16 -3.35 16.91 -12.02
CA ARG A 16 -3.00 17.57 -13.28
C ARG A 16 -4.01 17.32 -14.40
N ASP A 17 -4.80 16.25 -14.29
CA ASP A 17 -5.78 15.85 -15.30
C ASP A 17 -7.19 16.37 -14.97
N LEU A 18 -7.31 17.24 -13.95
CA LEU A 18 -8.58 17.80 -13.55
C LEU A 18 -9.22 18.60 -14.71
N PRO A 19 -10.48 18.32 -15.10
CA PRO A 19 -11.13 19.03 -16.18
C PRO A 19 -11.14 20.55 -15.96
N THR A 20 -10.81 21.31 -17.01
CA THR A 20 -10.64 22.77 -16.98
C THR A 20 -11.89 23.51 -16.48
N ARG A 21 -13.09 22.94 -16.68
CA ARG A 21 -14.36 23.45 -16.14
C ARG A 21 -14.37 23.66 -14.62
N PHE A 22 -13.50 22.98 -13.88
CA PHE A 22 -13.40 23.10 -12.41
C PHE A 22 -12.43 24.20 -11.95
N GLY A 23 -11.70 24.81 -12.89
CA GLY A 23 -10.66 25.82 -12.66
C GLY A 23 -9.24 25.22 -12.63
N LYS A 24 -8.27 26.06 -12.24
CA LYS A 24 -6.87 25.65 -12.11
C LYS A 24 -6.72 24.54 -11.06
N TRP A 25 -6.09 23.43 -11.43
CA TRP A 25 -5.93 22.29 -10.54
C TRP A 25 -5.12 22.62 -9.28
N GLN A 26 -4.15 23.53 -9.37
CA GLN A 26 -3.33 23.97 -8.24
C GLN A 26 -4.22 24.58 -7.15
N THR A 27 -5.20 25.40 -7.52
CA THR A 27 -6.12 26.02 -6.55
C THR A 27 -6.98 24.98 -5.84
N CYS A 28 -7.46 23.97 -6.57
CA CYS A 28 -8.19 22.85 -5.98
C CYS A 28 -7.29 22.04 -5.03
N TYR A 29 -6.06 21.74 -5.46
CA TYR A 29 -5.08 21.01 -4.66
C TYR A 29 -4.70 21.77 -3.39
N ASP A 30 -4.36 23.06 -3.48
CA ASP A 30 -3.95 23.88 -2.35
C ASP A 30 -5.07 24.08 -1.34
N ARG A 31 -6.32 24.16 -1.80
CA ARG A 31 -7.45 24.17 -0.86
C ARG A 31 -7.63 22.80 -0.23
N HIS A 32 -7.67 21.73 -1.01
CA HIS A 32 -7.80 20.38 -0.49
C HIS A 32 -6.74 20.11 0.59
N ARG A 33 -5.47 20.37 0.29
CA ARG A 33 -4.34 20.19 1.20
C ARG A 33 -4.48 21.00 2.50
N ARG A 34 -4.83 22.29 2.41
CA ARG A 34 -5.01 23.13 3.61
C ARG A 34 -6.15 22.62 4.48
N TRP A 35 -7.30 22.36 3.88
CA TRP A 35 -8.49 21.88 4.59
C TRP A 35 -8.35 20.47 5.15
N SER A 36 -7.50 19.64 4.55
CA SER A 36 -7.10 18.35 5.13
C SER A 36 -6.19 18.53 6.33
N ALA A 37 -5.29 19.52 6.31
CA ALA A 37 -4.35 19.75 7.39
C ALA A 37 -4.98 20.44 8.61
N ASP A 38 -5.94 21.34 8.40
CA ASP A 38 -6.60 22.09 9.47
C ASP A 38 -7.90 21.43 9.98
N GLY A 39 -8.33 20.32 9.37
CA GLY A 39 -9.53 19.58 9.78
C GLY A 39 -10.84 20.14 9.25
N THR A 40 -10.83 21.14 8.36
CA THR A 40 -12.05 21.71 7.77
C THR A 40 -12.92 20.65 7.09
N TRP A 41 -12.32 19.66 6.41
CA TRP A 41 -13.10 18.56 5.80
C TRP A 41 -13.89 17.75 6.82
N GLU A 42 -13.28 17.45 7.96
CA GLU A 42 -13.92 16.72 9.06
C GLU A 42 -15.08 17.54 9.63
N GLN A 43 -14.89 18.86 9.80
CA GLN A 43 -15.95 19.75 10.24
C GLN A 43 -17.13 19.78 9.25
N ILE A 44 -16.86 19.96 7.95
CA ILE A 44 -17.90 19.94 6.91
C ILE A 44 -18.65 18.61 6.92
N PHE A 45 -17.92 17.49 7.01
CA PHE A 45 -18.52 16.16 7.02
C PHE A 45 -19.45 15.96 8.22
N ARG A 46 -19.05 16.40 9.42
CA ARG A 46 -19.90 16.36 10.61
C ARG A 46 -21.15 17.23 10.47
N THR A 47 -21.01 18.43 9.94
CA THR A 47 -22.17 19.32 9.72
C THR A 47 -23.16 18.73 8.73
N VAL A 48 -22.69 18.17 7.60
CA VAL A 48 -23.56 17.54 6.59
C VAL A 48 -24.23 16.28 7.15
N GLN A 49 -23.54 15.49 7.95
CA GLN A 49 -24.15 14.33 8.63
C GLN A 49 -25.21 14.75 9.64
N ALA A 50 -24.98 15.81 10.42
CA ALA A 50 -25.96 16.30 11.38
C ALA A 50 -27.24 16.77 10.67
N ASP A 51 -27.11 17.57 9.60
CA ASP A 51 -28.23 18.02 8.76
C ASP A 51 -29.01 16.84 8.17
N ALA A 52 -28.30 15.89 7.55
CA ALA A 52 -28.93 14.72 6.96
C ALA A 52 -29.53 13.78 8.01
N GLY A 53 -28.98 13.73 9.22
CA GLY A 53 -29.55 12.99 10.35
C GLY A 53 -30.85 13.61 10.85
N THR A 54 -30.92 14.94 10.98
CA THR A 54 -32.16 15.66 11.34
C THR A 54 -33.28 15.41 10.33
N ASP A 55 -32.95 15.37 9.06
CA ASP A 55 -33.92 15.15 7.98
C ASP A 55 -34.25 13.67 7.72
N GLY A 56 -33.72 12.74 8.53
CA GLY A 56 -33.93 11.30 8.35
C GLY A 56 -33.35 10.75 7.04
N ARG A 57 -32.40 11.46 6.42
CA ARG A 57 -31.73 11.07 5.16
C ARG A 57 -30.59 10.07 5.39
N ILE A 58 -30.22 9.81 6.65
CA ILE A 58 -29.22 8.80 7.05
C ILE A 58 -29.90 7.71 7.87
N ASP A 59 -29.78 6.46 7.40
CA ASP A 59 -30.15 5.28 8.16
C ASP A 59 -28.96 4.82 9.02
N TRP A 60 -29.00 5.12 10.32
CA TRP A 60 -27.97 4.73 11.28
C TRP A 60 -28.00 3.24 11.66
N SER A 61 -29.03 2.48 11.24
CA SER A 61 -29.08 1.04 11.47
C SER A 61 -28.18 0.25 10.50
N MET A 62 -27.77 0.89 9.40
CA MET A 62 -26.92 0.29 8.37
C MET A 62 -25.49 0.83 8.50
N VAL A 63 -24.54 -0.04 8.84
CA VAL A 63 -23.12 0.30 8.91
C VAL A 63 -22.38 -0.42 7.80
N SER A 64 -21.73 0.33 6.91
CA SER A 64 -20.78 -0.22 5.94
C SER A 64 -19.38 -0.24 6.52
N VAL A 65 -18.74 -1.40 6.49
CA VAL A 65 -17.33 -1.59 6.89
C VAL A 65 -16.56 -2.02 5.65
N ASP A 66 -15.61 -1.21 5.21
CA ASP A 66 -14.65 -1.58 4.19
C ASP A 66 -13.29 -1.94 4.79
N SER A 67 -12.53 -2.75 4.08
CA SER A 67 -11.16 -3.12 4.46
C SER A 67 -10.33 -3.31 3.20
N THR A 68 -9.09 -2.83 3.22
CA THR A 68 -8.14 -2.99 2.11
C THR A 68 -6.88 -3.68 2.59
N VAL A 69 -6.42 -4.71 1.86
CA VAL A 69 -5.17 -5.42 2.14
C VAL A 69 -4.18 -5.17 1.01
N CYS A 70 -3.03 -4.60 1.34
CA CYS A 70 -1.94 -4.37 0.38
C CYS A 70 -0.74 -5.24 0.73
N ARG A 71 -0.19 -5.97 -0.25
CA ARG A 71 1.03 -6.77 -0.06
C ARG A 71 2.22 -5.82 0.13
N ALA A 72 3.00 -6.03 1.19
CA ALA A 72 4.23 -5.28 1.40
C ALA A 72 5.29 -5.69 0.35
N HIS A 73 6.15 -4.74 -0.05
CA HIS A 73 7.30 -5.03 -0.91
C HIS A 73 8.24 -6.03 -0.22
N GLN A 74 8.93 -6.88 -0.98
CA GLN A 74 9.85 -7.89 -0.43
C GLN A 74 10.99 -7.32 0.45
N HIS A 75 11.26 -6.02 0.31
CA HIS A 75 12.26 -5.28 1.11
C HIS A 75 11.66 -4.50 2.29
N ALA A 76 10.35 -4.59 2.52
CA ALA A 76 9.68 -3.94 3.66
C ALA A 76 9.91 -4.71 4.98
N ALA A 77 10.44 -5.94 4.91
CA ALA A 77 10.96 -6.63 6.08
C ALA A 77 12.20 -5.86 6.58
N GLY A 78 12.00 -5.01 7.59
CA GLY A 78 13.08 -4.21 8.17
C GLY A 78 14.26 -5.06 8.69
N ALA A 79 15.28 -4.37 9.20
CA ALA A 79 16.51 -5.02 9.65
C ALA A 79 16.26 -6.15 10.67
N ARG A 80 17.00 -7.24 10.52
CA ARG A 80 16.92 -8.41 11.41
C ARG A 80 17.23 -7.99 12.85
N LYS A 81 16.28 -8.18 13.77
CA LYS A 81 16.42 -7.84 15.21
C LYS A 81 17.15 -8.90 16.04
N GLN A 82 17.37 -10.08 15.49
CA GLN A 82 18.10 -11.16 16.16
C GLN A 82 19.59 -11.07 15.84
N ALA A 83 20.43 -11.29 16.86
CA ALA A 83 21.87 -11.38 16.68
C ALA A 83 22.23 -12.45 15.63
N PRO A 84 23.27 -12.23 14.80
CA PRO A 84 23.74 -13.25 13.87
C PRO A 84 24.09 -14.52 14.65
N GLN A 85 23.52 -15.67 14.25
CA GLN A 85 24.01 -16.93 14.78
C GLN A 85 25.46 -17.14 14.32
N LYS A 86 26.35 -17.39 15.27
CA LYS A 86 27.72 -17.80 14.96
C LYS A 86 27.63 -19.13 14.20
N PRO A 87 28.14 -19.22 12.95
CA PRO A 87 28.19 -20.50 12.27
C PRO A 87 29.00 -21.47 13.12
N GLY A 88 28.41 -22.63 13.45
CA GLY A 88 29.16 -23.72 14.05
C GLY A 88 30.32 -24.13 13.13
N LYS A 89 31.43 -24.62 13.71
CA LYS A 89 32.58 -25.09 12.93
C LYS A 89 32.08 -26.10 11.89
N ARG A 90 32.21 -25.79 10.59
CA ARG A 90 31.93 -26.75 9.51
C ARG A 90 32.87 -27.93 9.71
N THR A 91 32.34 -29.07 10.14
CA THR A 91 33.04 -30.34 9.97
C THR A 91 33.14 -30.60 8.47
N ARG A 92 34.37 -30.81 7.99
CA ARG A 92 34.60 -31.17 6.58
C ARG A 92 33.84 -32.47 6.31
N PRO A 93 33.04 -32.55 5.23
CA PRO A 93 32.49 -33.84 4.82
C PRO A 93 33.66 -34.78 4.52
N LEU A 94 33.58 -36.01 5.03
CA LEU A 94 34.56 -37.06 4.79
C LEU A 94 34.66 -37.27 3.26
N SER A 95 35.88 -37.22 2.71
CA SER A 95 36.09 -37.43 1.28
C SER A 95 35.59 -38.82 0.88
N THR A 96 34.58 -38.89 0.02
CA THR A 96 34.18 -40.15 -0.62
C THR A 96 35.26 -40.54 -1.63
N ALA A 97 35.94 -41.67 -1.40
CA ALA A 97 36.90 -42.22 -2.36
C ALA A 97 36.15 -42.69 -3.63
N PRO A 98 36.66 -42.41 -4.85
CA PRO A 98 35.99 -42.83 -6.08
C PRO A 98 36.23 -44.32 -6.33
N THR A 99 35.14 -45.09 -6.45
CA THR A 99 35.15 -46.50 -6.84
C THR A 99 35.58 -46.62 -8.30
N ARG A 100 36.75 -47.21 -8.57
CA ARG A 100 37.26 -47.47 -9.93
C ARG A 100 36.53 -48.67 -10.51
N HIS A 101 35.62 -48.46 -11.45
CA HIS A 101 34.94 -49.54 -12.17
C HIS A 101 34.91 -49.25 -13.67
N TRP A 102 35.97 -49.61 -14.42
CA TRP A 102 35.88 -49.79 -15.88
C TRP A 102 37.06 -50.54 -16.56
N ALA A 103 37.88 -51.36 -15.89
CA ALA A 103 38.95 -52.08 -16.60
C ALA A 103 38.40 -53.21 -17.51
N VAL A 104 38.11 -52.93 -18.79
CA VAL A 104 37.88 -53.94 -19.84
C VAL A 104 38.29 -53.41 -21.22
N ARG A 105 39.12 -54.23 -21.92
CA ARG A 105 39.45 -54.32 -23.37
C ARG A 105 40.47 -53.31 -23.92
N ALA A 106 41.39 -53.66 -24.83
CA ALA A 106 41.72 -54.92 -25.52
C ALA A 106 43.03 -54.75 -26.33
N ALA A 107 43.61 -55.90 -26.71
CA ALA A 107 44.43 -56.18 -27.91
C ALA A 107 45.83 -55.52 -27.99
N ALA A 108 46.88 -56.18 -28.49
CA ALA A 108 47.02 -57.39 -29.30
C ALA A 108 48.33 -58.12 -28.96
#